data_AF-A0A3B8MQ91-F1
#
_entry.id   AF-A0A3B8MQ91-F1
#
_cell.length_a   1.000
_cell.length_b   1.000
_cell.length_c   1.000
_cell.angle_alpha   90.00
_cell.angle_beta   90.00
_cell.angle_gamma   90.00
#
_symmetry.space_group_name_H-M   'P 1'
#
loop_
_entity.id
_entity.type
_entity.pdbx_description
1 polymer ?
#
loop_
_entity_poly.entity_id
_entity_poly.type
_entity_poly.pdbx_seq_one_letter_code
_entity_poly.pdbx_strand_id
1 'polypeptide(L)'
;MSDWDGLAWLVVLLAANAFFVAAEFAVIAAKRSQIEPLANGGSKRAKTSLYAMEHATLMLATSQLGITVCSLLILLVSEPAVHHLLEGPLGALGLPEAAVGTVAFILALIVVSYL
;
A
#
# COMPACT_ATOMS: atom_id res chain seq x y z
N MET A 1 2.65 8.51 21.84
CA MET A 1 2.11 8.76 20.48
C MET A 1 0.68 8.28 20.55
N SER A 2 -0.29 9.15 20.29
CA SER A 2 -1.70 8.80 20.49
C SER A 2 -2.07 7.69 19.50
N ASP A 3 -2.88 6.73 19.91
CA ASP A 3 -3.25 5.55 19.10
C ASP A 3 -3.83 5.92 17.72
N TRP A 4 -4.41 7.11 17.63
CA TRP A 4 -4.87 7.76 16.42
C TRP A 4 -3.77 8.04 15.39
N ASP A 5 -2.55 8.35 15.83
CA ASP A 5 -1.39 8.61 14.95
C ASP A 5 -0.95 7.33 14.25
N GLY A 6 -0.99 6.19 14.95
CA GLY A 6 -0.66 4.87 14.39
C GLY A 6 -1.68 4.42 13.34
N LEU A 7 -2.97 4.59 13.64
CA LEU A 7 -4.05 4.29 12.69
C LEU A 7 -4.02 5.21 11.46
N ALA A 8 -3.77 6.50 11.65
CA ALA A 8 -3.61 7.45 10.55
C ALA A 8 -2.43 7.07 9.64
N TRP A 9 -1.29 6.70 10.21
CA TRP A 9 -0.14 6.22 9.44
C TRP A 9 -0.43 4.93 8.69
N LEU A 10 -1.15 3.99 9.29
CA LEU A 10 -1.55 2.75 8.64
C LEU A 10 -2.43 3.02 7.40
N VAL A 11 -3.40 3.91 7.51
CA VAL A 11 -4.27 4.31 6.38
C VAL A 11 -3.45 4.98 5.26
N VAL A 12 -2.53 5.88 5.62
CA VAL A 12 -1.67 6.56 4.64
C VAL A 12 -0.76 5.57 3.91
N LEU A 13 -0.15 4.63 4.64
CA LEU A 13 0.72 3.62 4.05
C LEU A 13 -0.05 2.64 3.16
N LEU A 14 -1.28 2.28 3.55
CA LEU A 14 -2.17 1.45 2.74
C LEU A 14 -2.54 2.14 1.44
N ALA A 15 -2.93 3.42 1.51
CA ALA A 15 -3.24 4.23 0.34
C ALA A 15 -2.02 4.40 -0.59
N ALA A 16 -0.82 4.56 -0.03
CA ALA A 16 0.42 4.61 -0.79
C ALA A 16 0.69 3.28 -1.49
N ASN A 17 0.52 2.14 -0.81
CA ASN A 17 0.68 0.82 -1.40
C ASN A 17 -0.30 0.61 -2.57
N ALA A 18 -1.59 0.88 -2.35
CA ALA A 18 -2.62 0.80 -3.37
C ALA A 18 -2.33 1.70 -4.59
N PHE A 19 -1.76 2.89 -4.36
CA PHE A 19 -1.33 3.79 -5.43
C PHE A 19 -0.22 3.17 -6.29
N PHE A 20 0.80 2.55 -5.70
CA PHE A 20 1.87 1.90 -6.46
C PHE A 20 1.36 0.71 -7.29
N VAL A 21 0.48 -0.11 -6.69
CA VAL A 21 -0.18 -1.22 -7.40
C VAL A 21 -1.01 -0.70 -8.57
N ALA A 22 -1.85 0.31 -8.34
CA ALA A 22 -2.65 0.92 -9.39
C ALA A 22 -1.80 1.52 -10.51
N ALA A 23 -0.65 2.12 -10.19
CA ALA A 23 0.28 2.67 -11.16
C ALA A 23 0.90 1.57 -12.04
N GLU A 24 1.35 0.47 -11.45
CA GLU A 24 1.87 -0.71 -12.15
C GLU A 24 0.83 -1.28 -13.13
N PHE A 25 -0.39 -1.51 -12.66
CA PHE A 25 -1.49 -1.96 -13.53
C PHE A 25 -1.86 -0.95 -14.61
N ALA A 26 -1.86 0.35 -14.30
CA ALA A 26 -2.19 1.39 -15.27
C ALA A 26 -1.18 1.44 -16.43
N VAL A 27 0.12 1.30 -16.16
CA VAL A 27 1.14 1.29 -17.21
C VAL A 27 1.06 0.04 -18.07
N ILE A 28 0.76 -1.11 -17.47
CA ILE A 28 0.58 -2.37 -18.21
C ILE A 28 -0.70 -2.36 -19.06
N ALA A 29 -1.80 -1.81 -18.53
CA ALA A 29 -3.10 -1.80 -19.19
C ALA A 29 -3.26 -0.67 -20.23
N ALA A 30 -2.55 0.44 -20.05
CA ALA A 30 -2.65 1.60 -20.95
C ALA A 30 -2.12 1.27 -22.36
N LYS A 31 -2.82 1.74 -23.39
CA LYS A 31 -2.39 1.61 -24.79
C LYS A 31 -1.67 2.86 -25.24
N ARG A 32 -0.40 2.71 -25.65
CA ARG A 32 0.43 3.83 -26.14
C ARG A 32 -0.27 4.61 -27.25
N SER A 33 -0.92 3.91 -28.18
CA SER A 33 -1.65 4.50 -29.31
C SER A 33 -2.80 5.44 -28.93
N GLN A 34 -3.35 5.32 -27.71
CA GLN A 34 -4.40 6.21 -27.21
C GLN A 34 -3.82 7.42 -26.46
N ILE A 35 -2.68 7.25 -25.79
CA ILE A 35 -2.06 8.30 -24.96
C ILE A 35 -1.18 9.23 -25.81
N GLU A 36 -0.50 8.70 -26.82
CA GLU A 36 0.37 9.45 -27.74
C GLU A 36 -0.33 10.62 -28.46
N PRO A 37 -1.54 10.46 -29.07
CA PRO A 37 -2.26 11.59 -29.65
C PRO A 37 -2.68 12.65 -28.61
N LEU A 38 -3.00 12.25 -27.38
CA LEU A 38 -3.33 13.19 -26.30
C LEU A 38 -2.10 13.97 -25.82
N ALA A 39 -0.93 13.33 -25.79
CA ALA A 39 0.35 13.97 -25.47
C ALA A 39 0.75 14.99 -26.54
N ASN A 40 0.56 14.63 -27.81
CA ASN A 40 0.78 15.51 -28.96
C ASN A 40 -0.22 16.67 -29.00
N GLY A 41 -1.45 16.47 -28.52
CA GLY A 41 -2.46 17.50 -28.32
C GLY A 41 -2.16 18.50 -27.17
N GLY A 42 -1.01 18.39 -26.51
CA GLY A 42 -0.56 19.34 -25.50
C GLY A 42 -0.88 18.98 -24.05
N SER A 43 -1.48 17.80 -23.79
CA SER A 43 -1.77 17.37 -22.43
C SER A 43 -0.49 16.99 -21.67
N LYS A 44 -0.16 17.76 -20.63
CA LYS A 44 1.00 17.48 -19.76
C LYS A 44 0.90 16.12 -19.08
N ARG A 45 -0.31 15.72 -18.64
CA ARG A 45 -0.55 14.41 -18.02
C ARG A 45 -0.28 13.27 -18.99
N ALA A 46 -0.74 13.40 -20.24
CA ALA A 46 -0.51 12.39 -21.27
C ALA A 46 0.98 12.28 -21.64
N LYS A 47 1.74 13.38 -21.65
CA LYS A 47 3.20 13.34 -21.81
C LYS A 47 3.88 12.59 -20.68
N THR A 48 3.49 12.83 -19.43
CA THR A 48 4.05 12.11 -18.27
C THR A 48 3.72 10.62 -18.31
N SER A 49 2.46 10.27 -18.63
CA SER A 49 2.06 8.86 -18.79
C SER A 49 2.80 8.18 -19.94
N LEU A 50 2.99 8.85 -21.08
CA LEU A 50 3.74 8.33 -22.22
C LEU A 50 5.21 8.08 -21.84
N TYR A 51 5.84 9.00 -21.13
CA TYR A 51 7.20 8.84 -20.60
C TYR A 51 7.31 7.65 -19.64
N ALA A 52 6.33 7.49 -18.73
CA ALA A 52 6.29 6.35 -17.82
C ALA A 52 6.13 5.01 -18.57
N MET A 53 5.36 4.98 -19.67
CA MET A 53 5.22 3.80 -20.52
C MET A 53 6.49 3.49 -21.33
N GLU A 54 7.20 4.52 -21.80
CA GLU A 54 8.49 4.35 -22.50
C GLU A 54 9.59 3.83 -21.57
N HIS A 55 9.54 4.21 -20.29
CA HIS A 55 10.44 3.75 -19.24
C HIS A 55 9.77 2.75 -18.29
N ALA A 56 8.92 1.86 -18.83
CA ALA A 56 8.13 0.91 -18.05
C ALA A 56 9.01 0.10 -17.09
N THR A 57 10.17 -0.40 -17.51
CA THR A 57 11.07 -1.19 -16.64
C THR A 57 11.51 -0.41 -15.39
N LEU A 58 11.89 0.86 -15.55
CA LEU A 58 12.30 1.70 -14.43
C LEU A 58 11.10 1.99 -13.51
N MET A 59 9.95 2.31 -14.11
CA MET A 59 8.72 2.60 -13.39
C MET A 59 8.22 1.40 -12.57
N LEU A 60 8.25 0.20 -13.14
CA LEU A 60 7.93 -1.07 -12.48
C LEU A 60 8.91 -1.36 -11.34
N ALA A 61 10.22 -1.21 -11.57
CA ALA A 61 11.22 -1.40 -10.52
C ALA A 61 11.03 -0.42 -9.34
N THR A 62 10.75 0.86 -9.63
CA THR A 62 10.46 1.85 -8.58
C THR A 62 9.15 1.56 -7.85
N SER A 63 8.12 1.08 -8.55
CA SER A 63 6.83 0.74 -7.95
C SER A 63 6.95 -0.48 -7.03
N GLN A 64 7.69 -1.52 -7.44
CA GLN A 64 7.94 -2.70 -6.60
C GLN A 64 8.77 -2.36 -5.35
N LEU A 65 9.76 -1.47 -5.47
CA LEU A 65 10.49 -0.96 -4.31
C LEU A 65 9.55 -0.18 -3.39
N GLY A 66 8.70 0.68 -3.94
CA GLY A 66 7.68 1.43 -3.19
C GLY A 66 6.71 0.53 -2.44
N ILE A 67 6.18 -0.52 -3.10
CA ILE A 67 5.32 -1.54 -2.50
C ILE A 67 6.07 -2.23 -1.35
N THR A 68 7.31 -2.64 -1.56
CA THR A 68 8.13 -3.31 -0.53
C THR A 68 8.32 -2.43 0.69
N VAL A 69 8.72 -1.16 0.49
CA VAL A 69 8.91 -0.21 1.58
C VAL A 69 7.60 0.04 2.33
N CYS A 70 6.49 0.25 1.61
CA CYS A 70 5.17 0.44 2.23
C CYS A 70 4.77 -0.79 3.04
N SER A 71 4.93 -2.00 2.50
CA SER A 71 4.59 -3.25 3.19
C SER A 71 5.44 -3.46 4.45
N LEU A 72 6.74 -3.14 4.42
CA LEU A 72 7.60 -3.20 5.60
C LEU A 72 7.21 -2.16 6.66
N LEU A 73 6.87 -0.94 6.25
CA LEU A 73 6.42 0.11 7.17
C LEU A 73 5.05 -0.24 7.78
N ILE A 74 4.13 -0.79 7.00
CA ILE A 74 2.84 -1.30 7.51
C ILE A 74 3.10 -2.37 8.56
N LEU A 75 4.04 -3.30 8.30
CA LEU A 75 4.40 -4.34 9.26
C LEU A 75 4.94 -3.73 10.57
N LEU A 76 5.81 -2.74 10.49
CA LEU A 76 6.38 -2.04 11.65
C LEU A 76 5.33 -1.23 12.44
N VAL A 77 4.39 -0.58 11.75
CA VAL A 77 3.32 0.22 12.37
C VAL A 77 2.18 -0.66 12.90
N SER A 78 2.00 -1.85 12.33
CA SER A 78 0.97 -2.79 12.77
C SER A 78 1.26 -3.33 14.18
N GLU A 79 2.52 -3.53 14.57
CA GLU A 79 2.89 -4.04 15.89
C GLU A 79 2.31 -3.22 17.07
N PRO A 80 2.49 -1.89 17.15
CA PRO A 80 1.86 -1.09 18.21
C PRO A 80 0.34 -0.97 18.08
N ALA A 81 -0.21 -0.94 16.87
CA ALA A 81 -1.66 -0.87 16.65
C ALA A 81 -2.38 -2.16 17.09
N VAL A 82 -1.74 -3.32 16.85
CA VAL A 82 -2.19 -4.65 17.25
C VAL A 82 -2.06 -4.83 18.76
N HIS A 83 -0.94 -4.40 19.37
CA HIS A 83 -0.74 -4.45 20.82
C HIS A 83 -1.84 -3.67 21.58
N HIS A 84 -2.18 -2.45 21.15
CA HIS A 84 -3.22 -1.64 21.78
C HIS A 84 -4.65 -2.15 21.56
N LEU A 85 -4.96 -2.66 20.36
CA LEU A 85 -6.31 -3.17 20.06
C LEU A 85 -6.62 -4.46 20.85
N LEU A 86 -5.58 -5.16 21.29
CA LEU A 86 -5.69 -6.47 21.91
C LEU A 86 -5.52 -6.46 23.42
N GLU A 87 -4.87 -5.46 24.03
CA GLU A 87 -4.85 -5.28 25.48
C GLU A 87 -6.27 -5.30 26.10
N GLY A 88 -7.26 -4.70 25.43
CA GLY A 88 -8.65 -4.65 25.89
C GLY A 88 -9.36 -6.02 25.95
N PRO A 89 -9.55 -6.72 24.82
CA PRO A 89 -10.28 -8.00 24.79
C PRO A 89 -9.49 -9.16 25.41
N LEU A 90 -8.16 -9.11 25.48
CA LEU A 90 -7.35 -10.20 26.04
C LEU A 90 -7.04 -10.09 27.52
N GLY A 91 -7.03 -8.88 28.06
CA GLY A 91 -7.15 -8.70 29.50
C GLY A 91 -8.42 -9.34 30.07
N ALA A 92 -9.49 -9.44 29.27
CA ALA A 92 -10.76 -10.04 29.70
C ALA A 92 -10.83 -11.58 29.57
N LEU A 93 -9.94 -12.21 28.78
CA LEU A 93 -10.01 -13.66 28.48
C LEU A 93 -8.83 -14.50 28.98
N GLY A 94 -7.75 -13.87 29.50
CA GLY A 94 -6.61 -14.59 30.10
C GLY A 94 -5.77 -15.41 29.11
N LEU A 95 -5.85 -15.10 27.81
CA LEU A 95 -5.13 -15.81 26.76
C LEU A 95 -3.72 -15.21 26.53
N PRO A 96 -2.73 -16.03 26.12
CA PRO A 96 -1.35 -15.58 25.91
C PRO A 96 -1.24 -14.56 24.76
N GLU A 97 -0.55 -13.44 25.00
CA GLU A 97 -0.28 -12.33 24.06
C GLU A 97 0.30 -12.76 22.69
N ALA A 98 0.89 -13.95 22.60
CA ALA A 98 1.43 -14.47 21.35
C ALA A 98 0.35 -14.94 20.34
N ALA A 99 -0.77 -15.52 20.82
CA ALA A 99 -1.82 -16.03 19.94
C ALA A 99 -2.62 -14.90 19.27
N VAL A 100 -2.67 -13.80 20.00
CA VAL A 100 -3.36 -12.55 19.75
C VAL A 100 -2.74 -11.77 18.60
N GLY A 101 -1.43 -11.51 18.72
CA GLY A 101 -0.67 -10.83 17.68
C GLY A 101 -0.73 -11.62 16.39
N THR A 102 -0.73 -12.95 16.48
CA THR A 102 -0.84 -13.84 15.32
C THR A 102 -2.20 -13.71 14.61
N VAL A 103 -3.32 -13.69 15.34
CA VAL A 103 -4.66 -13.59 14.73
C VAL A 103 -4.89 -12.21 14.10
N ALA A 104 -4.49 -11.14 14.78
CA ALA A 104 -4.61 -9.79 14.24
C ALA A 104 -3.69 -9.55 13.05
N PHE A 105 -2.49 -10.13 13.06
CA PHE A 105 -1.60 -10.14 11.91
C PHE A 105 -2.21 -10.88 10.72
N ILE A 106 -2.83 -12.04 10.94
CA ILE A 106 -3.53 -12.80 9.90
C ILE A 106 -4.71 -12.01 9.33
N LEU A 107 -5.51 -11.35 10.18
CA LEU A 107 -6.63 -10.52 9.73
C LEU A 107 -6.15 -9.28 8.95
N ALA A 108 -5.12 -8.59 9.42
CA ALA A 108 -4.50 -7.48 8.71
C ALA A 108 -3.94 -7.95 7.36
N LEU A 109 -3.27 -9.11 7.32
CA LEU A 109 -2.82 -9.72 6.07
C LEU A 109 -3.97 -10.04 5.12
N ILE A 110 -5.08 -10.61 5.61
CA ILE A 110 -6.24 -10.92 4.78
C ILE A 110 -6.84 -9.62 4.22
N VAL A 111 -7.02 -8.60 5.05
CA VAL A 111 -7.59 -7.32 4.60
C VAL A 111 -6.67 -6.63 3.59
N VAL A 112 -5.36 -6.57 3.84
CA VAL A 112 -4.39 -5.95 2.91
C VAL A 112 -4.22 -6.78 1.63
N SER A 113 -4.30 -8.11 1.71
CA SER A 113 -4.10 -9.00 0.57
C SER A 113 -5.33 -9.07 -0.36
N TYR A 114 -6.54 -8.81 0.18
CA TYR A 114 -7.79 -8.87 -0.58
C TYR A 114 -8.43 -7.50 -0.89
N LEU A 115 -7.83 -6.39 -0.48
CA LEU A 115 -8.24 -5.02 -0.82
C LEU A 115 -7.33 -4.43 -1.91
#